data_AF-A0A538GB64-F1
#
_entry.id   AF-A0A538GB64-F1
#
_cell.length_a   1.000
_cell.length_b   1.000
_cell.length_c   1.000
_cell.angle_alpha   90.00
_cell.angle_beta   90.00
_cell.angle_gamma   90.00
#
_symmetry.space_group_name_H-M   'P 1'
#
loop_
_entity.id
_entity.type
_entity.pdbx_description
1 polymer ?
#
loop_
_entity_poly.entity_id
_entity_poly.type
_entity_poly.pdbx_seq_one_letter_code
_entity_poly.pdbx_strand_id
1 'polypeptide(L)' 'MRITRLSVARSCAVCERTLLMGERATRFTPDGENFVDVCPLCQDIALEYGWLKEGSPTTPTVSTERARRR' A
#
# COMPACT_ATOMS: atom_id res chain seq x y z
N MET A 1 -26.46 18.31 9.75
CA MET A 1 -26.05 17.72 8.46
C MET A 1 -25.11 16.56 8.75
N ARG A 2 -25.55 15.31 8.57
CA ARG A 2 -24.77 14.11 8.91
C ARG A 2 -24.13 13.57 7.64
N ILE A 3 -22.82 13.71 7.50
CA ILE A 3 -22.08 13.25 6.32
C ILE A 3 -21.83 11.75 6.48
N THR A 4 -22.65 10.92 5.83
CA THR A 4 -22.37 9.50 5.62
C THR A 4 -21.20 9.40 4.65
N ARG A 5 -20.04 8.90 5.11
CA ARG A 5 -18.93 8.57 4.20
C ARG A 5 -19.42 7.48 3.24
N LEU A 6 -19.69 7.84 1.99
CA LEU A 6 -19.80 6.88 0.90
C LEU A 6 -18.47 6.15 0.81
N SER A 7 -18.47 4.86 1.16
CA SER A 7 -17.31 4.01 0.98
C SER A 7 -17.07 3.87 -0.52
N VAL A 8 -16.06 4.57 -1.04
CA VAL A 8 -15.57 4.33 -2.40
C VAL A 8 -15.17 2.86 -2.47
N ALA A 9 -15.85 2.09 -3.32
CA ALA A 9 -15.52 0.70 -3.55
C ALA A 9 -14.08 0.65 -4.08
N ARG A 10 -13.18 -0.02 -3.36
CA ARG A 10 -11.79 -0.18 -3.79
C ARG A 10 -11.71 -1.41 -4.68
N SER A 11 -10.93 -1.35 -5.74
CA SER A 11 -10.71 -2.46 -6.66
C SER A 11 -9.23 -2.81 -6.71
N CYS A 12 -8.92 -4.10 -6.85
CA CYS A 12 -7.54 -4.54 -7.06
C CYS A 12 -7.08 -4.06 -8.44
N ALA A 13 -5.93 -3.40 -8.53
CA ALA A 13 -5.39 -2.94 -9.81
C ALA A 13 -4.83 -4.06 -10.71
N VAL A 14 -4.71 -5.29 -10.21
CA VAL A 14 -4.20 -6.44 -10.97
C VAL A 14 -5.33 -7.31 -11.52
N CYS A 15 -6.30 -7.71 -10.68
CA CYS A 15 -7.41 -8.59 -11.09
C CYS A 15 -8.76 -7.89 -11.15
N GLU A 16 -8.81 -6.57 -10.94
CA GLU A 16 -10.00 -5.71 -11.01
C GLU A 16 -11.14 -6.06 -10.05
N ARG A 17 -10.97 -7.08 -9.22
CA ARG A 17 -11.96 -7.49 -8.22
C ARG A 17 -12.16 -6.40 -7.17
N THR A 18 -13.41 -6.19 -6.77
CA THR A 18 -13.76 -5.34 -5.64
C THR A 18 -13.18 -5.90 -4.34
N LEU A 19 -12.42 -5.07 -3.64
CA LEU A 19 -11.86 -5.36 -2.32
C LEU A 19 -12.96 -5.21 -1.29
N LEU A 20 -13.30 -6.31 -0.61
CA LEU A 20 -14.37 -6.32 0.38
C LEU A 20 -13.97 -5.57 1.66
N MET A 21 -14.95 -5.14 2.44
CA MET A 21 -14.67 -4.60 3.78
C MET A 21 -13.99 -5.66 4.65
N GLY A 22 -12.79 -5.34 5.15
CA GLY A 22 -11.96 -6.25 5.94
C GLY A 22 -10.90 -7.00 5.13
N GLU A 23 -10.90 -6.90 3.80
CA GLU A 23 -9.83 -7.43 2.98
C GLU A 23 -8.54 -6.63 3.18
N ARG A 24 -7.40 -7.34 3.35
CA ARG A 24 -6.09 -6.72 3.58
C ARG A 24 -5.45 -6.25 2.26
N ALA A 25 -5.99 -5.18 1.70
CA ALA A 25 -5.38 -4.52 0.55
C ALA A 25 -3.99 -3.97 0.89
N THR A 26 -3.03 -4.23 0.01
CA THR A 26 -1.67 -3.67 0.07
C THR A 26 -1.51 -2.63 -1.04
N ARG A 27 -0.91 -1.48 -0.75
CA ARG A 27 -0.66 -0.48 -1.77
C ARG A 27 0.66 -0.68 -2.48
N PHE A 28 0.63 -0.47 -3.78
CA PHE A 28 1.79 -0.50 -4.66
C PHE A 28 1.81 0.78 -5.50
N THR A 29 2.97 1.14 -6.05
CA THR A 29 3.10 2.18 -7.05
C THR A 29 3.68 1.57 -8.34
N PRO A 30 2.89 1.53 -9.44
CA PRO A 30 3.39 1.05 -10.73
C PRO A 30 4.42 1.99 -11.35
N ASP A 31 4.23 3.30 -11.15
CA ASP A 31 5.04 4.34 -11.81
C ASP A 31 5.91 5.16 -10.83
N GLY A 32 5.83 4.87 -9.52
CA GLY A 32 6.52 5.65 -8.49
C GLY A 32 5.72 6.84 -7.93
N GLU A 33 4.65 7.26 -8.61
CA GLU A 33 3.89 8.47 -8.27
C GLU A 33 2.51 8.17 -7.67
N ASN A 34 1.78 7.19 -8.24
CA ASN A 34 0.39 6.91 -7.88
C ASN A 34 0.27 5.60 -7.11
N PHE A 35 -0.46 5.61 -6.00
CA PHE A 35 -0.72 4.39 -5.24
C PHE A 35 -1.99 3.70 -5.71
N VAL A 36 -1.88 2.40 -5.94
CA VAL A 36 -2.99 1.50 -6.28
C VAL A 36 -3.13 0.41 -5.24
N ASP A 37 -4.36 -0.03 -4.98
CA ASP A 37 -4.63 -1.12 -4.06
C ASP A 37 -4.51 -2.49 -4.77
N VAL A 38 -3.85 -3.45 -4.12
CA VAL A 38 -3.64 -4.81 -4.63
C VAL A 38 -4.13 -5.82 -3.58
N CYS A 39 -4.91 -6.81 -4.01
CA CYS A 39 -5.42 -7.85 -3.12
C CYS A 39 -4.31 -8.80 -2.65
N PRO A 40 -4.51 -9.56 -1.56
CA PRO A 40 -3.51 -10.49 -1.04
C PRO A 40 -3.02 -11.53 -2.05
N LEU A 41 -3.87 -11.93 -2.99
CA LEU A 41 -3.57 -12.95 -4.00
C LEU A 41 -2.74 -12.42 -5.17
N CYS A 42 -2.65 -11.10 -5.34
CA CYS A 42 -1.98 -10.48 -6.49
C CYS A 42 -0.69 -9.74 -6.11
N GLN A 43 -0.22 -9.86 -4.86
CA GLN A 43 1.00 -9.17 -4.43
C GLN A 43 2.25 -9.65 -5.19
N ASP A 44 2.40 -10.97 -5.37
CA ASP A 44 3.55 -11.52 -6.10
C ASP A 44 3.54 -11.07 -7.57
N ILE A 45 2.37 -11.04 -8.21
CA ILE A 45 2.21 -10.54 -9.59
C ILE A 45 2.59 -9.06 -9.68
N ALA A 46 2.16 -8.23 -8.73
CA ALA A 46 2.53 -6.82 -8.69
C ALA A 46 4.05 -6.63 -8.55
N LEU A 47 4.73 -7.49 -7.76
CA LEU A 47 6.19 -7.49 -7.65
C LEU A 47 6.86 -7.96 -8.94
N GLU A 48 6.32 -8.96 -9.64
CA GLU A 48 6.82 -9.42 -10.94
C GLU A 48 6.70 -8.32 -12.03
N TYR A 49 5.66 -7.49 -11.96
CA TYR A 49 5.53 -6.29 -12.79
C TYR A 49 6.49 -5.15 -12.38
N GLY A 50 7.25 -5.33 -11.30
CA GLY A 50 8.19 -4.34 -10.80
C GLY A 50 7.53 -3.22 -10.00
N TRP A 51 6.27 -3.37 -9.57
CA TRP A 51 5.61 -2.34 -8.78
C TRP A 51 6.23 -2.25 -7.39
N LEU A 52 6.37 -1.02 -6.89
CA LEU A 52 7.00 -0.77 -5.60
C LEU A 52 5.95 -0.73 -4.48
N LYS A 53 6.10 -1.56 -3.45
CA LYS A 53 5.19 -1.63 -2.31
C LYS A 53 5.28 -0.39 -1.40
N GLU A 54 4.14 0.21 -1.03
CA GLU A 54 4.08 1.33 -0.09
C GLU A 54 4.65 0.90 1.28
N GLY A 55 5.61 1.66 1.80
CA GLY A 55 6.26 1.36 3.09
C GLY A 55 7.39 0.32 3.03
N SER A 56 7.80 -0.15 1.83
CA SER A 56 9.12 -0.76 1.70
C SER A 56 10.17 0.29 2.08
N PRO A 57 11.10 -0.01 3.01
CA PRO A 57 12.14 0.94 3.42
C PRO A 57 13.14 1.09 2.27
N THR A 58 12.81 1.90 1.27
CA THR A 58 13.75 2.32 0.22
C THR A 58 14.71 3.39 0.74
N THR A 59 14.47 3.91 1.94
CA THR A 59 15.41 4.75 2.68
C THR A 59 15.92 3.96 3.88
N PRO A 60 17.25 3.78 4.07
CA PRO A 60 17.75 3.26 5.33
C PRO A 60 17.31 4.23 6.41
N THR A 61 16.44 3.76 7.32
CA THR A 61 16.08 4.47 8.54
C THR A 61 17.37 4.64 9.33
N VAL A 62 18.05 5.78 9.17
CA VAL A 62 19.21 6.15 9.97
C VAL A 62 18.77 6.12 11.42
N SER A 63 19.26 5.11 12.15
CA SER A 63 19.03 4.96 13.58
C SER A 63 19.46 6.25 14.26
N THR A 64 18.51 7.02 14.78
CA THR A 64 18.83 8.17 15.62
C THR A 64 19.36 7.64 16.94
N GLU A 65 20.64 7.30 16.97
CA GLU A 65 21.41 7.16 18.19
C GLU A 65 21.51 8.55 18.84
N ARG A 66 20.45 8.95 19.56
CA ARG A 66 20.49 10.11 20.44
C ARG A 66 20.87 9.66 21.85
N ALA A 67 22.18 9.60 22.02
CA ALA A 67 22.95 10.02 23.18
C ALA A 67 22.51 9.49 24.55
N ARG A 68 23.22 8.44 24.98
CA ARG A 68 23.52 8.24 26.39
C ARG A 68 24.29 9.46 26.93
N ARG A 69 23.70 10.24 27.83
CA ARG A 69 24.44 11.19 28.68
C ARG A 69 24.19 10.85 30.15
N ARG A 70 25.30 10.39 30.76
CA ARG A 70 25.71 10.32 32.17
C ARG A 70 24.64 10.24 33.25
#